data_AF-A0A7K5IWW7-F1
#
_entry.id   AF-A0A7K5IWW7-F1
#
_cell.length_a   1.000
_cell.length_b   1.000
_cell.length_c   1.000
_cell.angle_alpha   90.00
_cell.angle_beta   90.00
_cell.angle_gamma   90.00
#
_symmetry.space_group_name_H-M   'P 1'
#
loop_
_entity.id
_entity.type
_entity.pdbx_description
1 polymer ?
#
loop_
_entity_poly.entity_id
_entity_poly.type
_entity_poly.pdbx_seq_one_letter_code
_entity_poly.pdbx_strand_id
1 'polypeptide(L)'
;PPGVTVCQLCLVSATPGALGDTLLLTRLERGSEPLSVRIATEHSQVRAMGPSSSSSSSSSSSSSCSSSSLSSIPFPARVSPQSLIQSLDSEVLGCWRGLLLPRDPGNSPLDEQELSGLLQELRECGWAGA
;
A
#
# COMPACT_ATOMS: atom_id res chain seq x y z
N PRO A 1 -16.04 -17.17 -1.33
CA PRO A 1 -16.08 -18.54 -1.93
C PRO A 1 -14.79 -19.29 -1.60
N PRO A 2 -14.77 -20.63 -1.55
CA PRO A 2 -13.51 -21.38 -1.54
C PRO A 2 -12.69 -21.04 -2.80
N GLY A 3 -11.37 -20.89 -2.67
CA GLY A 3 -10.47 -20.50 -3.77
C GLY A 3 -10.41 -18.99 -4.08
N VAL A 4 -11.12 -18.15 -3.31
CA VAL A 4 -11.01 -16.69 -3.43
C VAL A 4 -10.15 -16.14 -2.31
N THR A 5 -9.06 -15.45 -2.69
CA THR A 5 -8.26 -14.61 -1.79
C THR A 5 -8.76 -13.17 -1.88
N VAL A 6 -8.91 -12.50 -0.73
CA VAL A 6 -9.20 -11.06 -0.64
C VAL A 6 -7.99 -10.37 -0.05
N CYS A 7 -7.47 -9.37 -0.76
CA CYS A 7 -6.36 -8.54 -0.29
C CYS A 7 -6.88 -7.14 0.02
N GLN A 8 -6.83 -6.75 1.29
CA GLN A 8 -7.18 -5.42 1.76
C GLN A 8 -5.90 -4.58 1.86
N LEU A 9 -5.90 -3.42 1.21
CA LEU A 9 -4.81 -2.45 1.24
C LEU A 9 -5.33 -1.19 1.94
N CYS A 10 -4.73 -0.85 3.07
CA CYS A 10 -5.12 0.32 3.86
C CYS A 10 -3.92 1.22 4.12
N LEU A 11 -4.05 2.51 3.79
CA LEU A 11 -3.06 3.51 4.19
C LEU A 11 -3.37 3.95 5.63
N VAL A 12 -2.42 3.77 6.53
CA VAL A 12 -2.54 4.11 7.94
C VAL A 12 -1.57 5.25 8.26
N SER A 13 -2.03 6.22 9.04
CA SER A 13 -1.18 7.26 9.61
C SER A 13 -1.25 7.20 11.12
N ALA A 14 -0.11 7.42 11.78
CA ALA A 14 -0.08 7.64 13.22
C ALA A 14 -0.70 9.00 13.61
N THR A 15 -0.77 9.96 12.67
CA THR A 15 -1.29 11.31 12.93
C THR A 15 -2.59 11.57 12.16
N PRO A 16 -3.66 12.01 12.86
CA PRO A 16 -4.94 12.30 12.22
C PRO A 16 -4.79 13.47 11.25
N GLY A 17 -5.21 13.27 9.99
CA GLY A 17 -5.13 14.27 8.93
C GLY A 17 -3.82 14.29 8.13
N ALA A 18 -2.83 13.48 8.51
CA ALA A 18 -1.62 13.29 7.70
C ALA A 18 -1.79 12.19 6.65
N LEU A 19 -1.05 12.34 5.55
CA LEU A 19 -0.79 11.27 4.59
C LEU A 19 -0.24 10.04 5.33
N GLY A 20 -0.89 8.89 5.18
CA GLY A 20 -0.44 7.65 5.81
C GLY A 20 0.96 7.27 5.37
N ASP A 21 1.80 6.98 6.36
CA ASP A 21 3.21 6.59 6.23
C ASP A 21 3.41 5.07 6.26
N THR A 22 2.31 4.33 6.44
CA THR A 22 2.32 2.88 6.50
C THR A 22 1.21 2.31 5.62
N LEU A 23 1.55 1.41 4.72
CA LEU A 23 0.59 0.57 4.00
C LEU A 23 0.40 -0.74 4.78
N LEU A 24 -0.83 -0.98 5.24
CA LEU A 24 -1.25 -2.26 5.82
C LEU A 24 -1.83 -3.12 4.69
N LEU A 25 -1.20 -4.26 4.44
CA LEU A 25 -1.69 -5.29 3.53
C LEU A 25 -2.20 -6.46 4.37
N THR A 26 -3.50 -6.72 4.29
CA THR A 26 -4.14 -7.85 4.96
C THR A 26 -4.71 -8.81 3.94
N ARG A 27 -4.23 -10.04 3.97
CA ARG A 27 -4.70 -11.14 3.15
C ARG A 27 -5.71 -11.97 3.93
N LEU A 28 -6.87 -12.18 3.32
CA LEU A 28 -7.98 -12.93 3.87
C LEU A 28 -8.33 -14.08 2.93
N GLU A 29 -8.43 -15.28 3.47
CA GLU A 29 -8.84 -16.47 2.75
C GLU A 29 -9.83 -17.26 3.60
N ARG A 30 -10.80 -17.91 2.97
CA ARG A 30 -11.81 -18.70 3.68
C ARG A 30 -11.15 -19.91 4.34
N GLY A 31 -11.20 -19.99 5.66
CA GLY A 31 -10.71 -21.14 6.43
C GLY A 31 -9.23 -21.02 6.85
N SER A 32 -8.56 -19.92 6.51
CA SER A 32 -7.20 -19.62 6.94
C SER A 32 -7.19 -18.44 7.92
N GLU A 33 -6.17 -18.36 8.77
CA GLU A 33 -5.96 -17.17 9.59
C GLU A 33 -5.57 -15.96 8.72
N PRO A 34 -6.02 -14.74 9.10
CA PRO A 34 -5.70 -13.53 8.36
C PRO A 34 -4.21 -13.19 8.48
N LEU A 35 -3.53 -13.01 7.35
CA LEU A 35 -2.13 -12.61 7.31
C LEU A 35 -2.04 -11.09 7.09
N SER A 36 -1.39 -10.37 8.01
CA SER A 36 -1.26 -8.91 7.93
C SER A 36 0.20 -8.48 7.98
N VAL A 37 0.60 -7.60 7.07
CA VAL A 37 1.95 -7.03 7.01
C VAL A 37 1.90 -5.51 6.95
N ARG A 38 2.85 -4.87 7.63
CA ARG A 38 3.00 -3.41 7.67
C ARG A 38 4.20 -3.00 6.84
N ILE A 39 3.97 -2.14 5.86
CA ILE A 39 4.97 -1.67 4.91
C ILE A 39 5.15 -0.18 5.14
N ALA A 40 6.32 0.24 5.62
CA ALA A 40 6.65 1.65 5.77
C ALA A 40 6.80 2.31 4.39
N THR A 41 6.11 3.43 4.16
CA THR A 41 6.12 4.17 2.88
C THR A 41 6.87 5.50 2.99
N GLU A 42 7.59 5.72 4.10
CA GLU A 42 8.19 7.00 4.46
C GLU A 42 9.22 7.56 3.47
N HIS A 43 9.87 6.68 2.71
CA HIS A 43 10.87 7.01 1.69
C HIS A 43 10.39 6.82 0.25
N SER A 44 9.14 6.39 0.04
CA SER A 44 8.62 6.19 -1.32
C SER A 44 8.06 7.49 -1.89
N GLN A 45 8.27 7.69 -3.20
CA GLN A 45 7.71 8.79 -3.99
C GLN A 45 6.17 8.85 -3.90
N VAL A 46 5.54 7.76 -3.45
CA VAL A 46 4.10 7.57 -3.23
C VAL A 46 3.51 8.56 -2.21
N ARG A 47 4.30 9.13 -1.29
CA ARG A 47 3.80 10.15 -0.33
C ARG A 47 3.31 11.44 -1.03
N ALA A 48 3.72 11.70 -2.27
CA ALA A 48 3.25 12.85 -3.05
C ALA A 48 1.82 12.69 -3.61
N MET A 49 1.15 11.56 -3.38
CA MET A 49 -0.14 11.22 -4.01
C MET A 49 -1.37 11.45 -3.13
N GLY A 50 -1.21 11.92 -1.90
CA GLY A 50 -2.36 12.36 -1.10
C GLY A 50 -2.82 13.74 -1.56
N PRO A 51 -4.10 14.11 -1.31
CA PRO A 51 -4.49 15.50 -1.46
C PRO A 51 -3.61 16.30 -0.50
N SER A 52 -2.66 17.05 -1.05
CA SER A 52 -1.99 18.11 -0.32
C SER A 52 -3.09 19.08 0.07
N SER A 53 -3.62 18.91 1.27
CA SER A 53 -4.38 19.95 1.94
C SER A 53 -3.39 21.09 2.18
N SER A 54 -3.20 21.90 1.14
CA SER A 54 -2.83 23.29 1.34
C SER A 54 -3.88 23.82 2.30
N SER A 55 -3.46 24.03 3.54
CA SER A 55 -4.20 24.76 4.54
C SER A 55 -4.63 26.08 3.89
N SER A 56 -5.89 26.13 3.46
CA SER A 56 -6.56 27.39 3.15
C SER A 56 -6.67 28.12 4.47
N SER A 57 -5.67 28.96 4.74
CA SER A 57 -5.74 29.94 5.81
C SER A 57 -6.98 30.80 5.55
N SER A 58 -8.02 30.55 6.32
CA SER A 58 -9.24 31.32 6.42
C SER A 58 -8.92 32.70 7.00
N SER A 59 -8.48 33.61 6.15
CA SER A 59 -8.54 35.04 6.43
C SER A 59 -9.82 35.61 5.84
N SER A 60 -10.79 35.84 6.71
CA SER A 60 -11.99 36.63 6.47
C SER A 60 -11.61 38.01 5.93
N SER A 61 -12.12 38.40 4.75
CA SER A 61 -12.50 39.79 4.44
C SER A 61 -13.25 39.86 3.12
N SER A 62 -14.26 40.70 3.15
CA SER A 62 -15.36 40.92 2.22
C SER A 62 -14.97 41.53 0.86
N SER A 63 -15.84 41.21 -0.11
CA SER A 63 -16.33 42.04 -1.22
C SER A 63 -15.56 42.12 -2.55
N SER A 64 -16.38 41.91 -3.59
CA SER A 64 -16.35 42.51 -4.93
C SER A 64 -15.68 41.74 -6.07
N CYS A 65 -16.53 41.42 -7.04
CA CYS A 65 -16.27 40.86 -8.35
C CYS A 65 -15.21 41.65 -9.13
N SER A 66 -14.37 40.96 -9.90
CA SER A 66 -14.01 41.36 -11.27
C SER A 66 -13.34 40.20 -12.01
N SER A 67 -13.79 40.02 -13.25
CA SER A 67 -13.27 39.09 -14.25
C SER A 67 -11.81 39.35 -14.53
N SER A 68 -10.94 38.34 -14.41
CA SER A 68 -9.57 38.34 -14.95
C SER A 68 -9.04 36.90 -14.96
N SER A 69 -9.05 36.31 -16.16
CA SER A 69 -8.14 35.26 -16.62
C SER A 69 -7.69 34.21 -15.60
N LEU A 70 -8.46 33.12 -15.48
CA LEU A 70 -7.97 31.84 -14.98
C LEU A 70 -7.05 31.19 -16.04
N SER A 71 -5.97 31.88 -16.39
CA SER A 71 -4.89 31.28 -17.16
C SER A 71 -4.09 30.40 -16.21
N SER A 72 -4.13 29.10 -16.49
CA SER A 72 -3.02 28.18 -16.24
C SER A 72 -2.69 27.98 -14.76
N ILE A 73 -3.57 27.31 -14.02
CA ILE A 73 -3.08 26.39 -12.99
C ILE A 73 -2.50 25.20 -13.76
N PRO A 74 -1.18 24.96 -13.76
CA PRO A 74 -0.66 23.72 -14.30
C PRO A 74 -1.21 22.61 -13.42
N PHE A 75 -2.21 21.87 -13.93
CA PHE A 75 -2.47 20.52 -13.47
C PHE A 75 -1.10 19.84 -13.41
N PRO A 76 -0.65 19.32 -12.26
CA PRO A 76 0.62 18.61 -12.21
C PRO A 76 0.56 17.55 -13.31
N ALA A 77 1.58 17.57 -14.18
CA ALA A 77 1.67 16.75 -15.37
C ALA A 77 1.07 15.38 -15.07
N ARG A 78 -0.02 15.00 -15.79
CA ARG A 78 -0.77 13.76 -15.50
C ARG A 78 0.23 12.63 -15.38
N VAL A 79 0.49 12.18 -14.16
CA VAL A 79 1.37 11.05 -13.94
C VAL A 79 0.69 9.86 -14.61
N SER A 80 1.42 9.15 -15.48
CA SER A 80 0.84 8.02 -16.19
C SER A 80 0.39 6.97 -15.17
N PRO A 81 -0.82 6.39 -15.30
CA PRO A 81 -1.24 5.30 -14.42
C PRO A 81 -0.24 4.14 -14.43
N GLN A 82 0.49 3.94 -15.52
CA GLN A 82 1.52 2.91 -15.63
C GLN A 82 2.74 3.21 -14.76
N SER A 83 3.22 4.46 -14.74
CA SER A 83 4.34 4.84 -13.87
C SER A 83 3.97 4.79 -12.39
N LEU A 84 2.69 5.05 -12.07
CA LEU A 84 2.18 4.92 -10.70
C LEU A 84 2.13 3.47 -10.24
N ILE A 85 1.62 2.57 -11.09
CA ILE A 85 1.60 1.13 -10.81
C ILE A 85 3.04 0.61 -10.66
N GLN A 86 3.95 1.04 -11.53
CA GLN A 86 5.34 0.61 -11.46
C GLN A 86 6.04 1.07 -10.18
N SER A 87 5.86 2.34 -9.78
CA SER A 87 6.42 2.86 -8.52
C SER A 87 5.84 2.14 -7.30
N LEU A 88 4.53 1.88 -7.28
CA LEU A 88 3.89 1.11 -6.21
C LEU A 88 4.45 -0.33 -6.17
N ASP A 89 4.65 -0.96 -7.32
CA ASP A 89 5.22 -2.31 -7.41
C ASP A 89 6.67 -2.35 -6.93
N SER A 90 7.52 -1.42 -7.38
CA SER A 90 8.96 -1.48 -7.09
C SER A 90 9.36 -0.88 -5.76
N GLU A 91 8.77 0.26 -5.38
CA GLU A 91 9.20 1.04 -4.21
C GLU A 91 8.43 0.68 -2.94
N VAL A 92 7.15 0.28 -3.07
CA VAL A 92 6.30 0.00 -1.90
C VAL A 92 6.12 -1.49 -1.70
N LEU A 93 5.56 -2.19 -2.69
CA LEU A 93 5.26 -3.61 -2.53
C LEU A 93 6.53 -4.46 -2.57
N GLY A 94 7.43 -4.25 -3.55
CA GLY A 94 8.69 -5.00 -3.65
C GLY A 94 8.49 -6.51 -3.52
N CYS A 95 9.07 -7.11 -2.48
CA CYS A 95 8.93 -8.54 -2.17
C CYS A 95 7.51 -8.95 -1.69
N TRP A 96 6.72 -8.02 -1.16
CA TRP A 96 5.36 -8.25 -0.68
C TRP A 96 4.34 -8.45 -1.81
N ARG A 97 4.72 -8.21 -3.08
CA ARG A 97 3.85 -8.49 -4.25
C ARG A 97 3.34 -9.92 -4.26
N GLY A 98 4.14 -10.88 -3.78
CA GLY A 98 3.74 -12.28 -3.66
C GLY A 98 2.50 -12.51 -2.80
N LEU A 99 2.20 -11.63 -1.84
CA LEU A 99 1.00 -11.73 -1.00
C LEU A 99 -0.29 -11.39 -1.73
N LEU A 100 -0.21 -10.63 -2.83
CA LEU A 100 -1.36 -10.29 -3.67
C LEU A 100 -1.76 -11.43 -4.61
N LEU A 101 -0.87 -12.40 -4.82
CA LEU A 101 -1.14 -13.52 -5.71
C LEU A 101 -2.08 -14.54 -5.02
N PRO A 102 -3.08 -15.08 -5.75
CA PRO A 102 -3.86 -16.20 -5.28
C PRO A 102 -2.95 -17.37 -4.89
N ARG A 103 -3.31 -18.11 -3.84
CA ARG A 103 -2.59 -19.36 -3.53
C ARG A 103 -3.06 -20.40 -4.54
N ASP A 104 -2.25 -20.68 -5.54
CA ASP A 104 -2.50 -21.82 -6.43
C ASP A 104 -1.94 -23.08 -5.77
N PRO A 105 -2.77 -24.06 -5.37
CA PRO A 105 -2.28 -25.30 -4.77
C PRO A 105 -1.43 -26.14 -5.74
N GLY A 106 -1.56 -25.90 -7.06
CA GLY A 106 -0.74 -26.55 -8.09
C GLY A 106 0.54 -25.80 -8.48
N ASN A 107 0.79 -24.63 -7.89
CA ASN A 107 1.92 -23.77 -8.26
C ASN A 107 2.69 -23.27 -7.03
N SER A 108 2.79 -24.08 -5.96
CA SER A 108 3.71 -23.80 -4.87
C SER A 108 5.13 -23.76 -5.44
N PRO A 109 5.81 -22.59 -5.44
CA PRO A 109 7.17 -22.50 -5.96
C PRO A 109 8.19 -23.15 -5.01
N LEU A 110 7.78 -23.48 -3.79
CA LEU A 110 8.59 -24.18 -2.81
C LEU A 110 8.24 -25.66 -2.82
N ASP A 111 9.29 -26.46 -3.00
CA ASP A 111 9.27 -27.89 -2.75
C ASP A 111 8.99 -28.16 -1.26
N GLU A 112 8.26 -29.23 -0.95
CA GLU A 112 7.90 -29.59 0.44
C GLU A 112 9.16 -29.76 1.31
N GLN A 113 10.26 -30.23 0.71
CA GLN A 113 11.54 -30.41 1.38
C GLN A 113 12.15 -29.06 1.84
N GLU A 114 12.17 -28.06 0.96
CA GLU A 114 12.70 -26.72 1.26
C GLU A 114 11.86 -26.01 2.33
N LEU A 115 10.54 -26.16 2.25
CA LEU A 115 9.63 -25.64 3.27
C LEU A 115 9.91 -26.27 4.65
N SER A 116 10.11 -27.58 4.69
CA SER A 116 10.42 -28.28 5.95
C SER A 116 11.75 -27.84 6.57
N GLY A 117 12.77 -27.59 5.73
CA GLY A 117 14.07 -27.05 6.15
C GLY A 117 13.94 -25.66 6.75
N LEU A 118 13.28 -24.74 6.05
CA LEU A 118 13.03 -23.39 6.55
C LEU A 118 12.21 -23.39 7.86
N LEU A 119 11.19 -24.24 7.97
CA LEU A 119 10.41 -24.37 9.20
C LEU A 119 11.23 -24.93 10.38
N GLN A 120 12.25 -25.76 10.09
CA GLN A 120 13.18 -26.22 11.12
C GLN A 120 14.09 -25.08 11.60
N GLU A 121 14.72 -24.35 10.67
CA GLU A 121 15.58 -23.20 11.01
C GLU A 121 14.81 -22.12 11.79
N LEU A 122 13.57 -21.84 11.38
CA LEU A 122 12.71 -20.89 12.09
C LEU A 122 12.39 -21.37 13.51
N ARG A 123 12.12 -22.67 13.69
CA ARG A 123 11.90 -23.25 15.03
C ARG A 123 13.14 -23.15 15.91
N GLU A 124 14.32 -23.38 15.36
CA GLU A 124 15.59 -23.19 16.06
C GLU A 124 15.80 -21.72 16.48
N CYS A 125 15.26 -20.78 15.70
CA CYS A 125 15.23 -19.35 16.02
C CYS A 125 14.07 -18.94 16.95
N GLY A 126 13.30 -19.90 17.50
CA GLY A 126 12.22 -19.65 18.46
C GLY A 126 10.86 -19.33 17.84
N TRP A 127 10.68 -19.53 16.53
CA TRP A 127 9.36 -19.42 15.91
C TRP A 127 8.51 -20.67 16.23
N ALA A 128 7.39 -20.48 16.93
CA ALA A 128 6.56 -21.58 17.44
C ALA A 128 5.39 -22.00 16.52
N GLY A 129 5.27 -21.42 15.32
CA GLY A 129 4.05 -21.52 14.52
C GLY A 129 2.95 -20.56 15.02
N ALA A 130 2.12 -20.10 14.09
CA ALA A 130 0.87 -19.38 14.39
C ALA A 130 -0.28 -20.40 14.37
#